data_AF-A0A2M6YP76-F1
#
_entry.id   AF-A0A2M6YP76-F1
#
_cell.length_a   1.000
_cell.length_b   1.000
_cell.length_c   1.000
_cell.angle_alpha   90.00
_cell.angle_beta   90.00
_cell.angle_gamma   90.00
#
_symmetry.space_group_name_H-M   'P 1'
#
loop_
_entity.id
_entity.type
_entity.pdbx_description
1 polymer ?
#
loop_
_entity_poly.entity_id
_entity_poly.type
_entity_poly.pdbx_seq_one_letter_code
_entity_poly.pdbx_strand_id
1 'polypeptide(L)'
;MGLQNISQVRICHQGNWRRKFRDSLNTAYRHAPYLHDHLDGLTDRLGAERLIDLNLWIIGHVLSCLAIDTRLVLLSELGLEQRGQGLLLELCRRLGATTFLAQASARKYLEPNAFHEMGVDFSTFNVTTPVYPQLWGDFIGNLSIFDLLFNCGPKAADLFMGRG
;
A
#
# COMPACT_ATOMS: atom_id res chain seq x y z
N MET A 1 19.01 -13.56 -12.15
CA MET A 1 18.30 -12.27 -12.20
C MET A 1 18.93 -11.36 -11.16
N GLY A 2 19.30 -10.14 -11.52
CA GLY A 2 20.07 -9.25 -10.64
C GLY A 2 19.36 -8.98 -9.32
N LEU A 3 19.99 -9.38 -8.21
CA LEU A 3 19.53 -9.21 -6.83
C LEU A 3 19.78 -7.76 -6.37
N GLN A 4 19.16 -6.78 -7.04
CA GLN A 4 19.23 -5.41 -6.55
C GLN A 4 18.35 -5.28 -5.31
N ASN A 5 18.90 -4.74 -4.22
CA ASN A 5 18.10 -4.43 -3.04
C ASN A 5 17.07 -3.34 -3.40
N ILE A 6 15.82 -3.50 -2.97
CA ILE A 6 14.73 -2.54 -3.23
C ILE A 6 15.13 -1.12 -2.81
N SER A 7 15.89 -0.96 -1.72
CA SER A 7 16.34 0.34 -1.22
C SER A 7 17.34 1.06 -2.15
N GLN A 8 17.93 0.34 -3.11
CA GLN A 8 18.93 0.85 -4.04
C GLN A 8 18.37 1.06 -5.45
N VAL A 9 17.09 0.72 -5.68
CA VAL A 9 16.45 0.89 -6.99
C VAL A 9 16.25 2.37 -7.27
N ARG A 10 16.92 2.88 -8.31
CA ARG A 10 16.79 4.27 -8.76
C ARG A 10 15.71 4.40 -9.82
N ILE A 11 15.02 5.52 -9.81
CA ILE A 11 14.03 5.84 -10.83
C ILE A 11 14.75 6.27 -12.12
N CYS A 12 14.41 5.64 -13.24
CA CYS A 12 14.92 6.07 -14.54
C CYS A 12 14.20 7.35 -14.97
N HIS A 13 14.89 8.49 -14.98
CA HIS A 13 14.30 9.77 -15.40
C HIS A 13 14.37 10.03 -16.91
N GLN A 14 14.90 9.09 -17.70
CA GLN A 14 14.95 9.23 -19.15
C GLN A 14 13.55 9.13 -19.77
N GLY A 15 13.31 9.91 -20.82
CA GLY A 15 12.03 9.94 -21.53
C GLY A 15 10.96 10.82 -20.88
N ASN A 16 9.71 10.64 -21.31
CA ASN A 16 8.57 11.50 -20.95
C ASN A 16 7.53 10.81 -20.06
N TRP A 17 7.89 9.72 -19.39
CA TRP A 17 6.94 8.91 -18.62
C TRP A 17 6.25 9.71 -17.50
N ARG A 18 6.95 10.65 -16.84
CA ARG A 18 6.36 11.51 -15.79
C ARG A 18 5.20 12.35 -16.31
N ARG A 19 5.43 12.96 -17.48
CA ARG A 19 4.40 13.73 -18.18
C ARG A 19 3.25 12.80 -18.60
N LYS A 20 3.55 11.69 -19.26
CA LYS A 20 2.53 10.71 -19.67
C LYS A 20 1.70 10.21 -18.48
N PHE A 21 2.34 9.91 -17.35
CA PHE A 21 1.66 9.48 -16.13
C PHE A 21 0.69 10.56 -15.61
N ARG A 22 1.17 11.81 -15.49
CA ARG A 22 0.31 12.95 -15.12
C ARG A 22 -0.85 13.11 -16.09
N ASP A 23 -0.58 13.09 -17.40
CA ASP A 23 -1.59 13.28 -18.43
C ASP A 23 -2.62 12.14 -18.44
N SER A 24 -2.20 10.90 -18.18
CA SER A 24 -3.09 9.75 -18.06
C SER A 24 -4.02 9.89 -16.87
N LEU A 25 -3.51 10.24 -15.68
CA LEU A 25 -4.35 10.49 -14.51
C LEU A 25 -5.31 11.65 -14.75
N ASN A 26 -4.82 12.76 -15.30
CA ASN A 26 -5.66 13.90 -15.62
C ASN A 26 -6.76 13.53 -16.64
N THR A 27 -6.41 12.78 -17.69
CA THR A 27 -7.40 12.35 -18.70
C THR A 27 -8.48 11.45 -18.08
N ALA A 28 -8.08 10.50 -17.23
CA ALA A 28 -8.98 9.53 -16.61
C ALA A 28 -9.82 10.10 -15.46
N TYR A 29 -9.35 11.17 -14.80
CA TYR A 29 -9.96 11.68 -13.58
C TYR A 29 -10.23 13.18 -13.57
N ARG A 30 -10.12 13.89 -14.70
CA ARG A 30 -10.37 15.36 -14.76
C ARG A 30 -11.74 15.81 -14.22
N HIS A 31 -12.70 14.88 -14.14
CA HIS A 31 -14.05 15.14 -13.62
C HIS A 31 -14.23 14.60 -12.19
N ALA A 32 -13.20 13.99 -11.59
CA ALA A 32 -13.22 13.52 -10.22
C ALA A 32 -13.11 14.72 -9.27
N PRO A 33 -14.00 14.87 -8.26
CA PRO A 33 -14.07 16.07 -7.45
C PRO A 33 -12.79 16.39 -6.66
N TYR A 34 -11.98 15.38 -6.35
CA TYR A 34 -10.80 15.49 -5.49
C TYR A 34 -9.50 15.12 -6.22
N LEU A 35 -9.47 15.16 -7.55
CA LEU A 35 -8.25 14.87 -8.31
C LEU A 35 -7.09 15.79 -7.89
N HIS A 36 -7.33 17.11 -7.88
CA HIS A 36 -6.29 18.11 -7.65
C HIS A 36 -5.72 18.09 -6.23
N ASP A 37 -6.51 17.65 -5.24
CA ASP A 37 -6.10 17.46 -3.84
C ASP A 37 -4.97 16.43 -3.69
N HIS A 38 -4.76 15.59 -4.71
CA HIS A 38 -3.85 14.46 -4.66
C HIS A 38 -2.83 14.47 -5.81
N LEU A 39 -3.22 14.94 -6.99
CA LEU A 39 -2.40 14.86 -8.21
C LEU A 39 -1.11 15.68 -8.10
N ASP A 40 -1.17 16.88 -7.54
CA ASP A 40 0.00 17.76 -7.46
C ASP A 40 1.07 17.15 -6.54
N GLY A 41 0.68 16.74 -5.33
CA GLY A 41 1.58 16.05 -4.40
C GLY A 41 2.17 14.76 -4.99
N LEU A 42 1.36 13.95 -5.69
CA LEU A 42 1.84 12.74 -6.34
C LEU A 42 2.86 13.03 -7.44
N THR A 43 2.58 14.04 -8.28
CA THR A 43 3.41 14.35 -9.44
C THR A 43 4.72 15.02 -9.07
N ASP A 44 4.74 15.84 -8.02
CA ASP A 44 5.97 16.42 -7.48
C ASP A 44 6.96 15.34 -7.01
N ARG A 45 6.42 14.24 -6.49
CA ARG A 45 7.23 13.12 -5.95
C ARG A 45 7.74 12.16 -7.02
N LEU A 46 7.24 12.25 -8.26
CA LEU A 46 7.80 11.50 -9.39
C LEU A 46 9.24 11.91 -9.74
N GLY A 47 9.73 13.02 -9.18
CA GLY A 47 11.12 13.44 -9.24
C GLY A 47 12.05 12.76 -8.23
N ALA A 48 11.55 11.87 -7.36
CA ALA A 48 12.37 11.16 -6.39
C ALA A 48 13.49 10.36 -7.08
N GLU A 49 14.67 10.31 -6.44
CA GLU A 49 15.81 9.58 -6.99
C GLU A 49 15.64 8.06 -6.85
N ARG A 50 15.12 7.61 -5.70
CA ARG A 50 14.95 6.18 -5.40
C ARG A 50 13.48 5.82 -5.35
N LEU A 51 13.17 4.62 -5.86
CA LEU A 51 11.80 4.10 -5.90
C LEU A 51 11.19 3.95 -4.51
N ILE A 52 12.01 3.56 -3.52
CA ILE A 52 11.55 3.43 -2.13
C ILE A 52 11.07 4.76 -1.55
N ASP A 53 11.73 5.88 -1.88
CA ASP A 53 11.36 7.20 -1.37
C ASP A 53 9.98 7.62 -1.93
N LEU A 54 9.72 7.34 -3.21
CA LEU A 54 8.40 7.54 -3.81
C LEU A 54 7.34 6.63 -3.18
N ASN A 55 7.64 5.34 -3.02
CA ASN A 55 6.69 4.38 -2.46
C ASN A 55 6.33 4.72 -1.01
N LEU A 56 7.30 5.08 -0.18
CA LEU A 56 7.04 5.47 1.21
C LEU A 56 6.22 6.75 1.30
N TRP A 57 6.47 7.71 0.41
CA TRP A 57 5.62 8.89 0.34
C TRP A 57 4.18 8.54 -0.07
N ILE A 58 3.98 7.71 -1.09
CA ILE A 58 2.64 7.27 -1.53
C ILE A 58 1.91 6.54 -0.40
N ILE A 59 2.59 5.60 0.27
CA ILE A 59 2.02 4.85 1.39
C ILE A 59 1.63 5.83 2.51
N GLY A 60 2.53 6.73 2.91
CA GLY A 60 2.25 7.73 3.94
C GLY A 60 1.09 8.67 3.59
N HIS A 61 1.01 9.12 2.33
CA HIS A 61 -0.09 9.94 1.83
C HIS A 61 -1.43 9.20 1.93
N VAL A 62 -1.48 7.94 1.46
CA VAL A 62 -2.70 7.12 1.54
C VAL A 62 -3.11 6.86 2.99
N LEU A 63 -2.17 6.49 3.87
CA LEU A 63 -2.47 6.27 5.29
C LEU A 63 -3.03 7.54 5.94
N SER A 64 -2.46 8.70 5.63
CA SER A 64 -2.96 9.99 6.11
C SER A 64 -4.37 10.28 5.62
N CYS A 65 -4.67 10.07 4.33
CA CYS A 65 -6.00 10.26 3.78
C CYS A 65 -7.05 9.31 4.38
N LEU A 66 -6.64 8.11 4.77
CA LEU A 66 -7.50 7.10 5.37
C LEU A 66 -7.54 7.17 6.90
N ALA A 67 -6.86 8.15 7.51
CA ALA A 67 -6.72 8.29 8.96
C ALA A 67 -6.20 7.01 9.65
N ILE A 68 -5.24 6.34 9.03
CA ILE A 68 -4.55 5.15 9.57
C ILE A 68 -3.23 5.60 10.19
N ASP A 69 -3.08 5.35 11.50
CA ASP A 69 -1.94 5.74 12.33
C ASP A 69 -0.95 4.60 12.61
N THR A 70 -1.11 3.47 11.92
CA THR A 70 -0.28 2.27 12.07
C THR A 70 1.21 2.58 11.87
N ARG A 71 2.04 2.17 12.84
CA ARG A 71 3.48 2.26 12.76
C ARG A 71 4.03 1.48 11.56
N LEU A 72 4.78 2.16 10.70
CA LEU A 72 5.58 1.54 9.65
C LEU A 72 6.98 1.21 10.17
N VAL A 73 7.46 0.00 9.87
CA VAL A 73 8.82 -0.45 10.18
C VAL A 73 9.41 -1.03 8.91
N LEU A 74 10.60 -0.58 8.51
CA LEU A 74 11.25 -1.12 7.32
C LEU A 74 12.02 -2.38 7.69
N LEU A 75 11.88 -3.43 6.88
CA LEU A 75 12.61 -4.68 7.09
C LEU A 75 14.14 -4.46 7.15
N SER A 76 14.64 -3.51 6.35
CA SER A 76 16.06 -3.14 6.32
C SER A 76 16.58 -2.53 7.62
N GLU A 77 15.71 -1.97 8.47
CA GLU A 77 16.09 -1.40 9.77
C GLU A 77 16.32 -2.48 10.84
N LEU A 78 15.81 -3.70 10.61
CA LEU A 78 15.83 -4.79 11.59
C LEU A 78 17.04 -5.72 11.45
N GLY A 79 17.79 -5.62 10.35
CA GLY A 79 19.02 -6.41 10.13
C GLY A 79 18.79 -7.93 10.12
N LEU A 80 17.65 -8.39 9.61
CA LEU A 80 17.29 -9.81 9.58
C LEU A 80 17.85 -10.51 8.34
N GLU A 81 18.32 -11.74 8.51
CA GLU A 81 18.93 -12.56 7.44
C GLU A 81 18.03 -13.74 7.01
N GLN A 82 17.01 -14.05 7.81
CA GLN A 82 16.06 -15.12 7.57
C GLN A 82 15.25 -14.86 6.29
N ARG A 83 14.69 -15.94 5.72
CA ARG A 83 13.88 -15.90 4.49
C ARG A 83 12.60 -16.71 4.66
N GLY A 84 11.64 -16.47 3.77
CA GLY A 84 10.35 -17.18 3.78
C GLY A 84 9.63 -17.03 5.13
N GLN A 85 9.03 -18.10 5.62
CA GLN A 85 8.30 -18.07 6.89
C GLN A 85 9.20 -17.81 8.10
N GLY A 86 10.47 -18.25 8.09
CA GLY A 86 11.41 -17.97 9.18
C GLY A 86 11.63 -16.47 9.41
N LEU A 87 11.55 -15.66 8.35
CA LEU A 87 11.57 -14.21 8.46
C LEU A 87 10.34 -13.67 9.21
N LEU A 88 9.16 -14.20 8.92
CA LEU A 88 7.90 -13.76 9.55
C LEU A 88 7.88 -14.07 11.04
N LEU A 89 8.38 -15.24 11.43
CA LEU A 89 8.50 -15.65 12.83
C LEU A 89 9.48 -14.74 13.60
N GLU A 90 10.64 -14.46 12.99
CA GLU A 90 11.64 -13.58 13.59
C GLU A 90 11.14 -12.13 13.69
N LEU A 91 10.37 -11.66 12.71
CA LEU A 91 9.69 -10.37 12.78
C LEU A 91 8.72 -10.29 13.97
N CYS A 92 7.87 -11.32 14.14
CA CYS A 92 6.94 -11.36 15.28
C CYS A 92 7.70 -11.32 16.60
N ARG A 93 8.78 -12.11 16.73
CA ARG A 93 9.63 -12.13 17.92
C ARG A 93 10.29 -10.79 18.21
N ARG A 94 10.90 -10.16 17.19
CA ARG A 94 11.61 -8.88 17.33
C ARG A 94 10.69 -7.72 17.69
N LEU A 95 9.48 -7.73 17.15
CA LEU A 95 8.50 -6.67 17.37
C LEU A 95 7.59 -6.93 18.59
N GLY A 96 7.74 -8.09 19.25
CA GLY A 96 6.87 -8.48 20.37
C GLY A 96 5.41 -8.63 19.95
N ALA A 97 5.16 -9.14 18.74
CA ALA A 97 3.82 -9.28 18.19
C ALA A 97 3.05 -10.38 18.95
N THR A 98 1.78 -10.11 19.26
CA THR A 98 0.85 -11.09 19.80
C THR A 98 0.05 -11.80 18.71
N THR A 99 -0.01 -11.21 17.51
CA THR A 99 -0.82 -11.71 16.40
C THR A 99 -0.14 -11.43 15.08
N PHE A 100 -0.10 -12.43 14.21
CA PHE A 100 0.26 -12.31 12.80
C PHE A 100 -1.01 -12.36 11.95
N LEU A 101 -1.23 -11.30 11.15
CA LEU A 101 -2.40 -11.18 10.29
C LEU A 101 -2.01 -11.35 8.82
N ALA A 102 -2.62 -12.32 8.14
CA ALA A 102 -2.38 -12.61 6.73
C ALA A 102 -3.66 -12.51 5.90
N GLN A 103 -3.55 -12.22 4.60
CA GLN A 103 -4.69 -12.41 3.70
C GLN A 103 -5.05 -13.90 3.61
N ALA A 104 -6.34 -14.23 3.52
CA ALA A 104 -6.80 -15.62 3.44
C ALA A 104 -6.14 -16.41 2.30
N SER A 105 -5.87 -15.76 1.16
CA SER A 105 -5.17 -16.35 0.02
C SER A 105 -3.72 -16.76 0.31
N ALA A 106 -3.06 -16.12 1.27
CA ALA A 106 -1.68 -16.39 1.66
C ALA A 106 -1.56 -17.57 2.64
N ARG A 107 -2.67 -17.97 3.29
CA ARG A 107 -2.70 -19.05 4.29
C ARG A 107 -2.07 -20.35 3.78
N LYS A 108 -2.29 -20.70 2.50
CA LYS A 108 -1.77 -21.93 1.89
C LYS A 108 -0.23 -21.99 1.77
N TYR A 109 0.46 -20.89 2.05
CA TYR A 109 1.92 -20.78 2.01
C TYR A 109 2.55 -20.59 3.39
N LEU A 110 1.76 -20.69 4.46
CA LEU A 110 2.18 -20.40 5.83
C LEU A 110 1.77 -21.56 6.74
N GLU A 111 2.65 -21.96 7.64
CA GLU A 111 2.40 -22.97 8.67
C GLU A 111 1.93 -22.30 9.97
N PRO A 112 0.62 -22.28 10.31
CA PRO A 112 0.12 -21.54 11.47
C PRO A 112 0.68 -22.03 12.81
N ASN A 113 0.94 -23.34 12.92
CA ASN A 113 1.46 -23.96 14.14
C ASN A 113 2.80 -23.34 14.58
N ALA A 114 3.66 -22.95 13.64
CA ALA A 114 4.95 -22.33 13.97
C ALA A 114 4.80 -20.95 14.63
N PHE A 115 3.69 -20.23 14.37
CA PHE A 115 3.38 -18.98 15.09
C PHE A 115 2.90 -19.27 16.50
N HIS A 116 2.00 -20.26 16.65
CA HIS A 116 1.45 -20.65 17.95
C HIS A 116 2.51 -21.18 18.93
N GLU A 117 3.49 -21.94 18.44
CA GLU A 117 4.63 -22.43 19.24
C GLU A 117 5.45 -21.29 19.87
N MET A 118 5.41 -20.09 19.28
CA MET A 118 6.07 -18.88 19.79
C MET A 118 5.13 -17.97 20.59
N GLY A 119 3.90 -18.42 20.86
CA GLY A 119 2.88 -17.62 21.55
C GLY A 119 2.28 -16.49 20.69
N VAL A 120 2.33 -16.61 19.36
CA VAL A 120 1.76 -15.65 18.42
C VAL A 120 0.50 -16.24 17.78
N ASP A 121 -0.62 -15.54 17.89
CA ASP A 121 -1.85 -15.95 17.22
C ASP A 121 -1.74 -15.76 15.71
N PHE A 122 -2.26 -16.72 14.94
CA PHE A 122 -2.35 -16.60 13.49
C PHE A 122 -3.79 -16.35 13.06
N SER A 123 -4.02 -15.21 12.41
CA SER A 123 -5.35 -14.85 11.89
C SER A 123 -5.30 -14.52 10.41
N THR A 124 -6.42 -14.76 9.73
CA THR A 124 -6.58 -14.42 8.32
C THR A 124 -7.74 -13.47 8.09
N PHE A 125 -7.59 -12.54 7.16
CA PHE A 125 -8.67 -11.64 6.73
C PHE A 125 -8.97 -11.77 5.24
N ASN A 126 -10.19 -11.41 4.88
CA ASN A 126 -10.61 -11.23 3.49
C ASN A 126 -10.64 -9.73 3.17
N VAL A 127 -10.19 -9.36 1.97
CA VAL A 127 -10.29 -7.99 1.49
C VAL A 127 -11.71 -7.78 0.97
N THR A 128 -12.41 -6.79 1.53
CA THR A 128 -13.65 -6.28 0.98
C THR A 128 -13.36 -4.94 0.31
N THR A 129 -13.90 -4.75 -0.89
CA THR A 129 -13.83 -3.44 -1.55
C THR A 129 -15.14 -2.70 -1.27
N PRO A 130 -15.11 -1.50 -0.67
CA PRO A 130 -16.31 -0.71 -0.50
C PRO A 130 -16.87 -0.29 -1.86
N VAL A 131 -18.19 -0.23 -1.98
CA VAL A 131 -18.85 0.36 -3.16
C VAL A 131 -18.93 1.86 -2.97
N TYR A 132 -18.48 2.62 -3.97
CA TYR A 132 -18.48 4.09 -3.94
C TYR A 132 -18.73 4.67 -5.33
N PRO A 133 -19.12 5.95 -5.42
CA PRO A 133 -19.34 6.60 -6.71
C PRO A 133 -18.07 6.64 -7.57
N GLN A 134 -18.17 6.21 -8.82
CA GLN A 134 -17.10 6.27 -9.83
C GLN A 134 -17.57 7.08 -11.04
N LEU A 135 -16.64 7.57 -11.86
CA LEU A 135 -16.95 8.44 -13.01
C LEU A 135 -17.59 7.71 -14.21
N TRP A 136 -17.38 6.40 -14.32
CA TRP A 136 -17.54 5.66 -15.59
C TRP A 136 -18.74 4.71 -15.62
N GLY A 137 -19.76 4.96 -14.79
CA GLY A 137 -20.99 4.18 -14.73
C GLY A 137 -21.01 3.20 -13.57
N ASP A 138 -21.26 1.93 -13.87
CA ASP A 138 -21.36 0.88 -12.85
C ASP A 138 -20.04 0.71 -12.09
N PHE A 139 -20.17 0.37 -10.80
CA PHE A 139 -19.03 0.19 -9.92
C PHE A 139 -18.12 -0.96 -10.36
N ILE A 140 -16.83 -0.68 -10.44
CA ILE A 140 -15.76 -1.66 -10.68
C ILE A 140 -14.86 -1.73 -9.44
N GLY A 141 -14.81 -2.91 -8.82
CA GLY A 141 -13.94 -3.18 -7.68
C GLY A 141 -12.47 -3.43 -8.06
N ASN A 142 -11.62 -3.60 -7.04
CA ASN A 142 -10.18 -3.89 -7.19
C ASN A 142 -9.38 -2.87 -8.03
N LEU A 143 -9.83 -1.61 -8.07
CA LEU A 143 -9.07 -0.50 -8.64
C LEU A 143 -8.02 0.03 -7.64
N SER A 144 -7.17 0.94 -8.13
CA SER A 144 -6.22 1.67 -7.29
C SER A 144 -6.94 2.40 -6.16
N ILE A 145 -6.31 2.50 -4.98
CA ILE A 145 -6.83 3.33 -3.88
C ILE A 145 -7.02 4.80 -4.29
N PHE A 146 -6.24 5.27 -5.27
CA PHE A 146 -6.41 6.61 -5.82
C PHE A 146 -7.75 6.80 -6.54
N ASP A 147 -8.38 5.75 -7.07
CA ASP A 147 -9.74 5.84 -7.61
C ASP A 147 -10.74 6.28 -6.54
N LEU A 148 -10.69 5.64 -5.36
CA LEU A 148 -11.48 6.03 -4.20
C LEU A 148 -11.14 7.46 -3.75
N LEU A 149 -9.85 7.79 -3.63
CA LEU A 149 -9.42 9.12 -3.17
C LEU A 149 -9.87 10.23 -4.12
N PHE A 150 -9.70 10.08 -5.43
CA PHE A 150 -10.11 11.09 -6.40
C PHE A 150 -11.63 11.29 -6.43
N ASN A 151 -12.41 10.22 -6.25
CA ASN A 151 -13.87 10.30 -6.31
C ASN A 151 -14.52 10.72 -4.98
N CYS A 152 -13.94 10.32 -3.84
CA CYS A 152 -14.59 10.45 -2.52
C CYS A 152 -13.86 11.35 -1.52
N GLY A 153 -12.58 11.68 -1.76
CA GLY A 153 -11.81 12.63 -0.97
C GLY A 153 -11.89 12.35 0.54
N PRO A 154 -12.31 13.33 1.38
CA PRO A 154 -12.41 13.16 2.83
C PRO A 154 -13.28 11.99 3.31
N LYS A 155 -14.27 11.54 2.50
CA LYS A 155 -15.13 10.39 2.86
C LYS A 155 -14.46 9.04 2.60
N ALA A 156 -13.30 9.02 1.95
CA ALA A 156 -12.60 7.78 1.62
C ALA A 156 -12.26 6.94 2.86
N ALA A 157 -11.89 7.58 3.97
CA ALA A 157 -11.59 6.90 5.23
C ALA A 157 -12.80 6.12 5.76
N ASP A 158 -13.96 6.77 5.84
CA ASP A 158 -15.18 6.14 6.37
C ASP A 158 -15.66 4.99 5.48
N LEU A 159 -15.62 5.19 4.16
CA LEU A 159 -15.97 4.15 3.18
C LEU A 159 -15.02 2.95 3.27
N PHE A 160 -13.71 3.21 3.36
CA PHE A 160 -12.69 2.17 3.43
C PHE A 160 -12.77 1.35 4.72
N MET A 161 -13.04 2.02 5.85
CA MET A 161 -13.14 1.40 7.16
C MET A 161 -14.51 0.76 7.44
N GLY A 162 -15.46 0.87 6.51
CA GLY A 162 -16.83 0.37 6.68
C GLY A 162 -17.60 1.09 7.79
N ARG A 163 -17.33 2.38 8.00
CA ARG A 163 -17.95 3.23 9.04
C ARG A 163 -19.13 4.06 8.52
N GLY A 164 -19.68 3.70 7.35
CA GLY A 164 -20.77 4.40 6.67
C GLY A 164 -22.10 3.65 6.69
#